data_AF-A0A3B0RI81-F1
#
_entry.id   AF-A0A3B0RI81-F1
#
_cell.length_a   1.000
_cell.length_b   1.000
_cell.length_c   1.000
_cell.angle_alpha   90.00
_cell.angle_beta   90.00
_cell.angle_gamma   90.00
#
_symmetry.space_group_name_H-M   'P 1'
#
loop_
_entity.id
_entity.type
_entity.pdbx_description
1 polymer ?
#
loop_
_entity_poly.entity_id
_entity_poly.type
_entity_poly.pdbx_seq_one_letter_code
_entity_poly.pdbx_strand_id
1 'polypeptide(L)'
;TRRLIEDGREHLVLRAPMSLPFPVRFLQGTADMDVDLSVALALLDHAESPDMRLTLVDGADHRFSDEDCLALIETTVDEVISRAA
;
A
#
# COMPACT_ATOMS: atom_id res chain seq x y z
N THR A 1 5.62 23.50 -5.27
CA THR A 1 4.69 22.83 -6.20
C THR A 1 5.39 22.18 -7.38
N ARG A 2 6.19 22.89 -8.19
CA ARG A 2 6.86 22.33 -9.39
C ARG A 2 7.62 21.01 -9.14
N ARG A 3 8.49 20.97 -8.12
CA ARG A 3 9.28 19.77 -7.77
C ARG A 3 8.41 18.54 -7.50
N LEU A 4 7.29 18.71 -6.80
CA LEU A 4 6.37 17.60 -6.49
C LEU A 4 5.72 17.02 -7.76
N ILE A 5 5.37 17.88 -8.72
CA ILE A 5 4.76 17.45 -9.99
C ILE A 5 5.77 16.72 -10.86
N GLU A 6 7.01 17.21 -10.92
CA GLU A 6 8.09 16.58 -11.67
C GLU A 6 8.44 15.21 -11.07
N ASP A 7 8.62 15.15 -9.76
CA ASP A 7 8.88 13.90 -9.01
C ASP A 7 7.74 12.87 -9.22
N GLY A 8 6.48 13.29 -9.15
CA GLY A 8 5.34 12.42 -9.39
C GLY A 8 5.29 11.86 -10.82
N ARG A 9 5.79 12.58 -11.83
CA ARG A 9 5.87 12.07 -13.21
C ARG A 9 6.94 11.00 -13.39
N GLU A 10 7.99 11.04 -12.58
CA GLU A 10 9.06 10.05 -12.59
C GLU A 10 8.69 8.78 -11.82
N HIS A 11 7.72 8.85 -10.89
CA HIS A 11 7.29 7.74 -10.03
C HIS A 11 5.90 7.17 -10.37
N LEU A 12 5.55 7.13 -11.65
CA LEU A 12 4.29 6.51 -12.12
C LEU A 12 4.45 4.99 -12.22
N VAL A 13 4.43 4.33 -11.06
CA VAL A 13 4.88 2.95 -10.90
C VAL A 13 3.96 1.86 -11.47
N LEU A 14 2.71 2.17 -11.83
CA LEU A 14 1.76 1.22 -12.43
C LEU A 14 1.91 1.07 -13.96
N ARG A 15 3.00 1.58 -14.55
CA ARG A 15 3.20 1.66 -16.02
C ARG A 15 4.26 0.72 -16.57
N ALA A 16 5.06 0.09 -15.71
CA ALA A 16 6.14 -0.80 -16.09
C ALA A 16 6.24 -1.91 -15.04
N PRO A 17 6.74 -3.12 -15.38
CA PRO A 17 6.82 -4.23 -14.44
C PRO A 17 7.44 -3.82 -13.10
N MET A 18 6.76 -4.15 -12.01
CA MET A 18 7.19 -3.83 -10.65
C MET A 18 7.59 -5.11 -9.92
N SER A 19 8.89 -5.39 -9.86
CA SER A 19 9.43 -6.48 -9.04
C SER A 19 9.76 -5.96 -7.63
N LEU A 20 9.15 -6.59 -6.62
CA LEU A 20 9.36 -6.33 -5.20
C LEU A 20 9.91 -7.62 -4.57
N PRO A 21 11.23 -7.89 -4.65
CA PRO A 21 11.84 -9.14 -4.21
C PRO A 21 11.99 -9.22 -2.67
N PHE A 22 10.94 -8.82 -1.96
CA PHE A 22 10.84 -8.75 -0.50
C PHE A 22 9.37 -8.87 -0.08
N PRO A 23 9.08 -9.16 1.20
CA PRO A 23 7.72 -9.18 1.73
C PRO A 23 7.04 -7.82 1.64
N VAL A 24 5.77 -7.80 1.21
CA VAL A 24 4.98 -6.59 0.97
C VAL A 24 3.61 -6.71 1.65
N ARG A 25 3.17 -5.61 2.28
CA ARG A 25 1.84 -5.50 2.88
C ARG A 25 1.24 -4.17 2.46
N PHE A 26 0.10 -4.22 1.78
CA PHE A 26 -0.71 -3.05 1.46
C PHE A 26 -1.88 -2.97 2.44
N LEU A 27 -2.12 -1.78 3.01
CA LEU A 27 -3.24 -1.51 3.91
C LEU A 27 -4.09 -0.41 3.28
N GLN A 28 -5.39 -0.65 3.11
CA GLN A 28 -6.30 0.30 2.48
C GLN A 28 -7.64 0.35 3.23
N GLY A 29 -8.11 1.55 3.52
CA GLY A 29 -9.46 1.78 4.00
C GLY A 29 -10.48 1.73 2.87
N THR A 30 -11.65 1.12 3.12
CA THR A 30 -12.72 1.02 2.11
C THR A 30 -13.57 2.28 2.00
N ALA A 31 -13.49 3.19 2.97
CA ALA A 31 -14.13 4.51 2.94
C ALA A 31 -13.14 5.63 2.54
N ASP A 32 -12.01 5.27 1.93
CA ASP A 32 -11.09 6.22 1.33
C ASP A 32 -11.77 6.94 0.15
N MET A 33 -11.95 8.25 0.28
CA MET A 33 -12.57 9.11 -0.72
C MET A 33 -11.54 9.81 -1.63
N ASP A 34 -10.25 9.67 -1.31
CA ASP A 34 -9.15 10.31 -2.02
C ASP A 34 -8.46 9.32 -2.99
N VAL A 35 -8.43 8.04 -2.64
CA VAL A 35 -7.88 6.95 -3.44
C VAL A 35 -8.90 5.84 -3.62
N ASP A 36 -9.34 5.62 -4.85
CA ASP A 36 -10.28 4.55 -5.20
C ASP A 36 -9.70 3.17 -4.84
N LEU A 37 -10.54 2.30 -4.25
CA LEU A 37 -10.18 0.91 -3.94
C LEU A 37 -9.59 0.14 -5.13
N SER A 38 -10.03 0.47 -6.35
CA SER A 38 -9.51 -0.12 -7.59
C SER A 38 -8.00 0.08 -7.77
N VAL A 39 -7.42 1.13 -7.19
CA VAL A 39 -5.98 1.39 -7.25
C VAL A 39 -5.20 0.38 -6.42
N ALA A 40 -5.67 0.05 -5.22
CA ALA A 40 -5.04 -0.97 -4.37
C ALA A 40 -5.12 -2.36 -5.01
N LEU A 41 -6.26 -2.69 -5.63
CA LEU A 41 -6.44 -3.93 -6.39
C LEU A 41 -5.52 -3.97 -7.62
N ALA A 42 -5.42 -2.87 -8.37
CA ALA A 42 -4.54 -2.77 -9.52
C ALA A 42 -3.06 -2.90 -9.14
N LEU A 43 -2.65 -2.32 -8.01
CA LEU A 43 -1.28 -2.45 -7.51
C LEU A 43 -0.96 -3.90 -7.11
N LEU A 44 -1.89 -4.59 -6.46
CA LEU A 44 -1.73 -5.99 -6.09
C LEU A 44 -1.63 -6.91 -7.33
N ASP A 45 -2.42 -6.66 -8.37
CA ASP A 45 -2.38 -7.41 -9.63
C ASP A 45 -1.11 -7.11 -10.45
N HIS A 46 -0.60 -5.87 -10.35
CA HIS A 46 0.53 -5.40 -11.15
C HIS A 46 1.90 -5.78 -10.60
N ALA A 47 2.07 -5.79 -9.27
CA ALA A 47 3.36 -6.04 -8.64
C ALA A 47 3.66 -7.54 -8.49
N GLU A 48 4.93 -7.91 -8.58
CA GLU A 48 5.41 -9.26 -8.36
C GLU A 48 6.26 -9.33 -7.09
N SER A 49 5.90 -10.21 -6.16
CA SER A 49 6.64 -10.45 -4.92
C SER A 49 6.45 -11.90 -4.46
N PRO A 50 7.46 -12.50 -3.80
CA PRO A 50 7.33 -13.84 -3.22
C PRO A 50 6.38 -13.90 -2.01
N ASP A 51 6.06 -12.78 -1.35
CA ASP A 51 5.16 -12.70 -0.20
C ASP A 51 4.46 -11.34 -0.17
N MET A 52 3.29 -11.25 -0.81
CA MET A 52 2.51 -10.01 -0.89
C MET A 52 1.07 -10.21 -0.43
N ARG A 53 0.55 -9.23 0.34
CA ARG A 53 -0.83 -9.22 0.81
C ARG A 53 -1.43 -7.82 0.72
N LEU A 54 -2.72 -7.76 0.45
CA LEU A 54 -3.56 -6.57 0.59
C LEU A 54 -4.58 -6.81 1.70
N THR A 55 -4.65 -5.89 2.65
CA THR A 55 -5.66 -5.86 3.71
C THR A 55 -6.60 -4.68 3.47
N LEU A 56 -7.90 -4.97 3.44
CA LEU A 56 -8.96 -3.97 3.32
C LEU A 56 -9.67 -3.84 4.66
N VAL A 57 -9.80 -2.61 5.18
CA VAL A 57 -10.49 -2.33 6.43
C VAL A 57 -11.82 -1.63 6.15
N ASP A 58 -12.91 -2.27 6.55
CA ASP A 58 -14.26 -1.74 6.38
C ASP A 58 -14.43 -0.42 7.14
N GLY A 59 -14.93 0.62 6.48
CA GLY A 59 -15.18 1.93 7.07
C GLY A 59 -13.96 2.80 7.37
N ALA A 60 -12.73 2.29 7.32
CA ALA A 60 -11.53 3.09 7.49
C ALA A 60 -11.37 4.09 6.33
N ASP A 61 -10.97 5.32 6.65
CA ASP A 61 -10.81 6.41 5.69
C ASP A 61 -9.38 6.50 5.12
N HIS A 62 -9.13 7.53 4.31
CA HIS A 62 -7.83 7.79 3.68
C HIS A 62 -6.68 7.97 4.68
N ARG A 63 -6.97 8.49 5.89
CA ARG A 63 -5.94 8.77 6.88
C ARG A 63 -5.43 7.51 7.55
N PHE A 64 -6.29 6.48 7.65
CA PHE A 64 -5.95 5.17 8.21
C PHE A 64 -5.26 5.29 9.58
N SER A 65 -5.79 6.16 10.45
CA SER A 65 -5.10 6.62 11.67
C SER A 65 -5.95 6.56 12.94
N ASP A 66 -7.06 5.82 12.94
CA ASP A 66 -7.74 5.48 14.18
C ASP A 66 -6.94 4.44 14.98
N GLU A 67 -7.39 4.13 16.19
CA GLU A 67 -6.67 3.25 17.12
C GLU A 67 -6.46 1.84 16.52
N ASP A 68 -7.49 1.28 15.89
CA ASP A 68 -7.44 -0.06 15.29
C ASP A 68 -6.52 -0.10 14.05
N CYS A 69 -6.56 0.93 13.20
CA CYS A 69 -5.69 1.06 12.05
C CYS A 69 -4.22 1.23 12.44
N LEU A 70 -3.93 2.03 13.48
CA LEU A 70 -2.57 2.21 13.99
C LEU A 70 -2.03 0.91 14.58
N ALA A 71 -2.82 0.19 15.38
CA ALA A 71 -2.42 -1.11 15.91
C ALA A 71 -2.18 -2.15 14.78
N LEU A 72 -3.00 -2.10 13.73
CA LEU A 72 -2.80 -2.93 12.53
C LEU A 72 -1.50 -2.58 11.81
N ILE A 73 -1.16 -1.30 11.66
CA ILE A 73 0.12 -0.86 11.07
C ILE A 73 1.29 -1.44 11.88
N GLU A 74 1.31 -1.29 13.20
CA GLU A 74 2.38 -1.81 14.06
C GLU A 74 2.56 -3.32 13.88
N THR A 75 1.45 -4.07 13.98
CA THR A 75 1.46 -5.53 13.79
C THR A 75 1.96 -5.92 12.40
N THR A 76 1.58 -5.18 11.37
CA THR A 76 1.96 -5.44 9.98
C THR A 76 3.45 -5.18 9.76
N VAL A 77 4.01 -4.14 10.40
CA VAL A 77 5.44 -3.83 10.36
C VAL A 77 6.24 -4.95 11.02
N ASP A 78 5.84 -5.41 12.20
CA ASP A 78 6.49 -6.53 12.88
C ASP A 78 6.47 -7.81 12.01
N GLU A 79 5.35 -8.07 11.32
CA GLU A 79 5.25 -9.20 10.39
C GLU A 79 6.28 -9.07 9.26
N VAL A 80 6.34 -7.92 8.58
CA VAL A 80 7.28 -7.69 7.47
C VAL A 80 8.73 -7.83 7.94
N ILE A 81 9.07 -7.28 9.10
CA ILE A 81 10.41 -7.40 9.70
C ILE A 81 10.75 -8.88 9.93
N SER A 82 9.82 -9.65 10.50
CA SER A 82 10.04 -11.08 10.77
C SER A 82 10.23 -11.93 9.50
N ARG A 83 9.65 -11.50 8.37
CA ARG A 83 9.72 -12.18 7.07
C ARG A 83 10.93 -11.78 6.23
N ALA A 84 11.49 -10.60 6.50
CA ALA A 84 12.66 -10.09 5.80
C ALA A 84 13.99 -10.60 6.37
N ALA A 85 13.97 -11.15 7.60
CA ALA A 85 15.12 -11.77 8.27
C ALA A 85 15.39 -13.19 7.73
#